data_AF-A0A1X6YEA7-F1
#
_entry.id   AF-A0A1X6YEA7-F1
#
_cell.length_a   1.000
_cell.length_b   1.000
_cell.length_c   1.000
_cell.angle_alpha   90.00
_cell.angle_beta   90.00
_cell.angle_gamma   90.00
#
_symmetry.space_group_name_H-M   'P 1'
#
loop_
_entity.id
_entity.type
_entity.pdbx_description
1 polymer ?
#
loop_
_entity_poly.entity_id
_entity_poly.type
_entity_poly.pdbx_seq_one_letter_code
_entity_poly.pdbx_strand_id
1 'polypeptide(L)'
;MKKTLTILGFLAVFPAGGAMADDDCFVPMADWQPRDVVARLAEENGWTVRRIKIDDGCYEIDGRDAEGRRIEVTIHPATLQVIEFEYEDEDDDDDRPRRDRKGGDDD
;
A
#
# COMPACT_ATOMS: atom_id res chain seq x y z
N MET A 1 -68.57 -7.85 2.74
CA MET A 1 -67.61 -8.75 2.06
C MET A 1 -66.23 -8.50 2.64
N LYS A 2 -65.59 -9.55 3.16
CA LYS A 2 -64.41 -9.49 4.03
C LYS A 2 -63.17 -9.46 3.14
N LYS A 3 -62.38 -8.38 3.17
CA LYS A 3 -61.07 -8.32 2.49
C LYS A 3 -59.99 -8.45 3.55
N THR A 4 -59.44 -9.65 3.70
CA THR A 4 -58.24 -9.88 4.52
C THR A 4 -57.05 -10.00 3.56
N LEU A 5 -56.20 -8.97 3.58
CA LEU A 5 -54.98 -8.85 2.82
C LEU A 5 -53.95 -9.91 3.27
N THR A 6 -53.47 -10.70 2.32
CA THR A 6 -52.31 -11.58 2.46
C THR A 6 -51.05 -10.72 2.49
N ILE A 7 -50.38 -10.62 3.64
CA ILE A 7 -49.05 -9.98 3.74
C ILE A 7 -48.01 -11.09 3.59
N LEU A 8 -47.42 -11.17 2.41
CA LEU A 8 -46.26 -12.01 2.10
C LEU A 8 -45.03 -11.30 2.67
N GLY A 9 -44.53 -11.75 3.84
CA GLY A 9 -43.33 -11.22 4.45
C GLY A 9 -42.09 -11.66 3.69
N PHE A 10 -41.47 -10.75 2.95
CA PHE A 10 -40.18 -10.97 2.30
C PHE A 10 -39.07 -10.78 3.34
N LEU A 11 -38.48 -11.88 3.81
CA LEU A 11 -37.32 -11.85 4.68
C LEU A 11 -36.10 -11.49 3.83
N ALA A 12 -35.68 -10.22 3.87
CA ALA A 12 -34.45 -9.78 3.22
C ALA A 12 -33.26 -10.34 4.00
N VAL A 13 -32.66 -11.42 3.49
CA VAL A 13 -31.35 -11.88 3.94
C VAL A 13 -30.35 -10.86 3.44
N PHE A 14 -29.82 -10.03 4.34
CA PHE A 14 -28.65 -9.21 4.07
C PHE A 14 -27.44 -10.15 4.00
N PRO A 15 -26.77 -10.31 2.85
CA PRO A 15 -25.43 -10.86 2.86
C PRO A 15 -24.57 -9.87 3.65
N ALA A 16 -24.07 -10.30 4.81
CA ALA A 16 -22.92 -9.65 5.42
C ALA A 16 -21.76 -9.84 4.44
N GLY A 17 -21.51 -8.83 3.60
CA GLY A 17 -20.31 -8.78 2.79
C GLY A 17 -19.12 -8.82 3.74
N GLY A 18 -18.34 -9.91 3.68
CA GLY A 18 -17.03 -9.93 4.31
C GLY A 18 -16.19 -8.83 3.66
N ALA A 19 -15.63 -7.94 4.46
CA ALA A 19 -14.49 -7.16 4.01
C ALA A 19 -13.35 -8.16 3.81
N MET A 20 -13.08 -8.54 2.56
CA MET A 20 -11.81 -9.15 2.21
C MET A 20 -10.81 -8.00 2.27
N ALA A 21 -9.95 -7.99 3.29
CA ALA A 21 -8.66 -7.32 3.12
C ALA A 21 -7.91 -8.24 2.17
N ASP A 22 -7.86 -7.88 0.89
CA ASP A 22 -7.02 -8.57 -0.07
C ASP A 22 -5.60 -8.24 0.35
N ASP A 23 -4.89 -9.19 0.95
CA ASP A 23 -3.44 -9.08 1.12
C ASP A 23 -2.86 -9.23 -0.30
N ASP A 24 -2.84 -8.12 -1.06
CA ASP A 24 -2.79 -8.06 -2.53
C ASP A 24 -1.57 -8.78 -3.18
N CYS A 25 -0.58 -9.20 -2.39
CA CYS A 25 0.67 -9.81 -2.87
C CYS A 25 1.11 -11.09 -2.15
N PHE A 26 0.22 -11.91 -1.56
CA PHE A 26 0.65 -13.15 -0.91
C PHE A 26 1.17 -14.21 -1.90
N VAL A 27 2.45 -14.12 -2.25
CA VAL A 27 3.18 -15.06 -3.11
C VAL A 27 4.42 -15.65 -2.40
N PRO A 28 4.74 -16.94 -2.61
CA PRO A 28 5.94 -17.54 -2.03
C PRO A 28 7.21 -16.78 -2.44
N MET A 29 8.11 -16.51 -1.49
CA MET A 29 9.38 -15.80 -1.75
C MET A 29 10.22 -16.40 -2.90
N ALA A 30 10.08 -17.69 -3.18
CA ALA A 30 10.76 -18.35 -4.30
C ALA A 30 10.30 -17.87 -5.68
N ASP A 31 9.09 -17.29 -5.76
CA ASP A 31 8.48 -16.78 -6.99
C ASP A 31 8.69 -15.27 -7.16
N TRP A 32 9.35 -14.63 -6.20
CA TRP A 32 9.61 -13.18 -6.25
C TRP A 32 10.68 -12.86 -7.27
N GLN A 33 10.44 -11.82 -8.05
CA GLN A 33 11.44 -11.25 -8.92
C GLN A 33 12.57 -10.64 -8.07
N PRO A 34 13.83 -10.80 -8.48
CA PRO A 34 14.95 -10.14 -7.80
C PRO A 34 14.80 -8.62 -7.75
N ARG A 35 15.34 -7.99 -6.70
CA ARG A 35 15.26 -6.53 -6.48
C ARG A 35 15.87 -5.70 -7.62
N ASP A 36 16.88 -6.23 -8.33
CA ASP A 36 17.46 -5.55 -9.50
C ASP A 36 16.48 -5.51 -10.69
N VAL A 37 15.55 -6.46 -10.78
CA VAL A 37 14.48 -6.42 -11.78
C VAL A 37 13.49 -5.32 -11.48
N VAL A 38 13.15 -5.12 -10.21
CA VAL A 38 12.30 -4.01 -9.74
C VAL A 38 12.98 -2.65 -9.97
N ALA A 39 14.28 -2.56 -9.68
CA ALA A 39 15.05 -1.35 -9.96
C ALA A 39 15.07 -1.00 -11.45
N ARG A 40 15.26 -2.01 -12.32
CA ARG A 40 15.21 -1.82 -13.77
C ARG A 40 13.83 -1.40 -14.26
N LEU A 41 12.75 -1.96 -13.71
CA LEU A 41 11.39 -1.51 -14.01
C LEU A 41 11.23 -0.02 -13.69
N ALA A 42 11.75 0.44 -12.56
CA ALA A 42 11.70 1.85 -12.20
C ALA A 42 12.49 2.72 -13.20
N GLU A 43 13.70 2.31 -13.58
CA GLU A 43 14.50 2.99 -14.60
C GLU A 43 13.78 3.08 -15.95
N GLU A 44 13.12 1.99 -16.39
CA GLU A 44 12.34 1.93 -17.62
C GLU A 44 11.12 2.88 -17.60
N ASN A 45 10.57 3.14 -16.41
CA ASN A 45 9.49 4.10 -16.22
C ASN A 45 9.98 5.55 -15.96
N GLY A 46 11.31 5.78 -15.98
CA GLY A 46 11.90 7.09 -15.74
C GLY A 46 11.86 7.54 -14.28
N TRP A 47 11.77 6.58 -13.34
CA TRP A 47 11.76 6.86 -11.91
C TRP A 47 13.16 6.74 -11.31
N THR A 48 13.49 7.68 -10.44
CA THR A 48 14.70 7.63 -9.62
C THR A 48 14.39 6.93 -8.31
N VAL A 49 14.95 5.74 -8.10
CA VAL A 49 14.74 4.94 -6.90
C VAL A 49 15.52 5.53 -5.71
N ARG A 50 14.82 5.83 -4.61
CA ARG A 50 15.44 6.16 -3.30
C ARG A 50 15.58 4.90 -2.46
N ARG A 51 14.51 4.10 -2.40
CA ARG A 51 14.43 2.87 -1.62
C ARG A 51 13.55 1.86 -2.35
N ILE A 52 13.83 0.58 -2.14
CA ILE A 52 12.89 -0.50 -2.46
C ILE A 52 12.61 -1.21 -1.13
N LYS A 53 11.38 -1.22 -0.65
CA LYS A 53 10.99 -1.93 0.57
C LYS A 53 10.09 -3.13 0.23
N ILE A 54 9.91 -3.99 1.23
CA ILE A 54 8.90 -5.05 1.18
C ILE A 54 7.89 -4.69 2.25
N ASP A 55 6.65 -4.47 1.85
CA ASP A 55 5.57 -4.09 2.76
C ASP A 55 4.31 -4.89 2.39
N ASP A 56 3.68 -5.49 3.40
CA ASP A 56 2.49 -6.37 3.26
C ASP A 56 2.56 -7.40 2.11
N GLY A 57 3.76 -7.93 1.88
CA GLY A 57 4.02 -8.95 0.86
C GLY A 57 4.22 -8.40 -0.55
N CYS A 58 4.21 -7.08 -0.75
CA CYS A 58 4.50 -6.41 -2.01
C CYS A 58 5.92 -5.84 -2.03
N TYR A 59 6.44 -5.55 -3.24
CA TYR A 59 7.53 -4.58 -3.35
C TYR A 59 6.96 -3.18 -3.35
N GLU A 60 7.72 -2.25 -2.78
CA GLU A 60 7.32 -0.85 -2.81
C GLU A 60 8.54 0.03 -3.09
N ILE A 61 8.36 1.02 -3.96
CA ILE A 61 9.41 1.95 -4.40
C ILE A 61 9.09 3.36 -3.93
N ASP A 62 9.80 3.83 -2.90
CA ASP A 62 9.93 5.26 -2.66
C ASP A 62 10.93 5.85 -3.67
N GLY A 63 10.55 6.91 -4.36
CA GLY A 63 11.41 7.53 -5.36
C GLY A 63 10.93 8.88 -5.84
N ARG A 64 11.41 9.25 -7.02
CA ARG A 64 10.94 10.43 -7.76
C ARG A 64 10.63 10.08 -9.19
N ASP A 65 9.59 10.69 -9.75
CA ASP A 65 9.29 10.57 -11.18
C ASP A 65 10.22 11.42 -12.06
N ALA A 66 9.99 11.40 -13.37
CA ALA A 66 10.77 12.15 -14.34
C ALA A 66 10.66 13.68 -14.19
N GLU A 67 9.60 14.17 -13.53
CA GLU A 67 9.38 15.58 -13.22
C GLU A 67 9.97 15.96 -11.84
N GLY A 68 10.54 14.99 -11.13
CA GLY A 68 11.14 15.16 -9.82
C GLY A 68 10.14 15.12 -8.66
N ARG A 69 8.87 14.77 -8.89
CA ARG A 69 7.85 14.63 -7.84
C ARG A 69 8.09 13.34 -7.05
N ARG A 70 7.85 13.36 -5.74
CA ARG A 70 7.98 12.15 -4.90
C ARG A 70 6.87 11.18 -5.24
N ILE A 71 7.21 9.90 -5.28
CA ILE A 71 6.27 8.82 -5.58
C ILE A 71 6.51 7.64 -4.64
N GLU A 72 5.43 6.97 -4.26
CA GLU A 72 5.42 5.64 -3.67
C GLU A 72 4.71 4.70 -4.65
N VAL A 73 5.35 3.59 -5.01
CA VAL A 73 4.80 2.65 -6.02
C VAL A 73 4.82 1.23 -5.51
N THR A 74 3.64 0.66 -5.31
CA THR A 74 3.45 -0.73 -4.89
C THR A 74 3.42 -1.66 -6.09
N ILE A 75 4.22 -2.71 -6.05
CA ILE A 75 4.48 -3.62 -7.17
C ILE A 75 4.28 -5.07 -6.72
N HIS A 76 3.48 -5.81 -7.49
CA HIS A 76 3.31 -7.24 -7.30
C HIS A 76 4.64 -7.99 -7.54
N PRO A 77 5.16 -8.74 -6.55
CA PRO A 77 6.55 -9.18 -6.59
C PRO A 77 6.83 -10.31 -7.58
N ALA A 78 5.83 -11.11 -7.99
CA ALA A 78 6.03 -12.17 -8.98
C ALA A 78 5.87 -11.68 -10.44
N THR A 79 4.98 -10.71 -10.65
CA THR A 79 4.51 -10.30 -11.99
C THR A 79 4.99 -8.92 -12.40
N LEU A 80 5.53 -8.14 -11.46
CA LEU A 80 5.95 -6.75 -11.64
C LEU A 80 4.82 -5.79 -12.04
N GLN A 81 3.57 -6.18 -11.79
CA GLN A 81 2.44 -5.30 -12.01
C GLN A 81 2.43 -4.18 -10.97
N VAL A 82 2.28 -2.94 -11.42
CA VAL A 82 2.02 -1.81 -10.52
C VAL A 82 0.60 -1.97 -9.98
N ILE A 83 0.49 -2.12 -8.67
CA ILE A 83 -0.77 -2.25 -7.94
C ILE A 83 -1.28 -0.86 -7.55
N GLU A 84 -0.38 -0.04 -7.02
CA GLU A 84 -0.69 1.29 -6.53
C GLU A 84 0.42 2.28 -6.91
N PHE A 85 0.02 3.54 -7.14
CA PHE A 85 0.93 4.63 -7.47
C PHE A 85 0.42 5.89 -6.77
N GLU A 86 1.19 6.36 -5.80
CA GLU A 86 0.86 7.54 -5.01
C GLU A 86 1.93 8.63 -5.19
N TYR A 87 1.49 9.88 -5.09
CA TYR A 87 2.42 11.02 -4.98
C TYR A 87 2.51 11.39 -3.50
N GLU A 88 3.73 11.36 -2.95
CA GLU A 88 3.96 11.82 -1.58
C GLU A 88 4.07 13.35 -1.56
N ASP A 89 3.33 13.99 -0.66
CA ASP A 89 3.49 15.42 -0.39
C ASP A 89 4.82 15.68 0.36
N GLU A 90 5.39 16.88 0.22
CA GLU A 90 6.73 17.21 0.76
C GLU A 90 6.80 17.29 2.30
N ASP A 91 5.66 17.16 3.00
CA ASP A 91 5.52 17.47 4.42
C ASP A 91 5.81 16.27 5.37
N ASP A 92 6.04 15.06 4.86
CA ASP A 92 6.22 13.84 5.67
C ASP A 92 7.70 13.41 5.91
N ASP A 93 8.66 14.33 5.77
CA ASP A 93 10.03 14.10 6.26
C ASP A 93 10.17 14.43 7.76
N ASP A 94 9.36 13.79 8.62
CA ASP A 94 9.57 13.85 10.08
C ASP A 94 10.59 12.77 10.49
N ASP A 95 11.80 12.88 9.94
CA ASP A 95 13.01 12.20 10.40
C ASP A 95 13.36 12.82 11.78
N ARG A 96 12.54 12.52 12.79
CA ARG A 96 12.62 13.16 14.11
C ARG A 96 14.05 13.04 14.65
N PRO A 97 14.78 14.14 14.85
CA PRO A 97 16.05 14.07 15.54
C PRO A 97 15.75 13.57 16.96
N ARG A 98 16.32 12.42 17.31
CA ARG A 98 16.33 11.89 18.67
C ARG A 98 16.77 13.02 19.58
N ARG A 99 15.84 13.65 20.31
CA ARG A 99 16.18 14.65 21.32
C ARG A 99 17.00 13.93 22.38
N ASP A 100 18.30 14.22 22.37
CA ASP A 100 19.23 13.90 23.44
C ASP A 100 18.59 14.32 24.77
N ARG A 101 18.34 13.31 25.60
CA ARG A 101 17.82 13.44 26.95
C ARG A 101 18.96 14.00 27.81
N LYS A 102 19.20 15.31 27.73
CA LYS A 102 20.10 16.00 28.66
C LYS A 102 19.42 15.98 30.03
N GLY A 103 19.93 15.10 30.90
CA GLY A 103 19.52 15.00 32.29
C GLY A 103 19.64 16.36 32.96
N GLY A 104 18.57 16.75 33.67
CA GLY A 104 18.59 17.92 34.52
C GLY A 104 19.50 17.67 35.71
N ASP A 105 20.42 18.58 35.92
CA ASP A 105 21.10 18.78 37.19
C ASP A 105 20.04 19.35 38.16
N ASP A 106 19.71 18.57 39.20
CA ASP A 106 18.96 19.04 40.36
C ASP A 106 19.98 19.54 41.41
N ASP A 107 19.98 20.86 41.68
CA ASP A 107 20.59 21.51 42.85
C ASP A 107 19.49 21.98 43.82
#